data_AF-A0A969C8K6-F1
#
_entry.id   AF-A0A969C8K6-F1
#
_cell.length_a   1.000
_cell.length_b   1.000
_cell.length_c   1.000
_cell.angle_alpha   90.00
_cell.angle_beta   90.00
_cell.angle_gamma   90.00
#
_symmetry.space_group_name_H-M   'P 1'
#
loop_
_entity.id
_entity.type
_entity.pdbx_description
1 polymer ?
#
loop_
_entity_poly.entity_id
_entity_poly.type
_entity_poly.pdbx_seq_one_letter_code
_entity_poly.pdbx_strand_id
1 'polypeptide(L)' 'MIELDAIHVTFNPGTPLASPALRGVDLRIPAGQFVTVIGSNGAGKSTLLNILSGGLLPQNGPSQKSTIRW' A
#
# COMPACT_ATOMS: atom_id res chain seq x y z
N MET A 1 -14.62 -5.10 6.45
CA MET A 1 -13.37 -5.77 6.87
C MET A 1 -12.35 -5.38 5.83
N ILE A 2 -11.20 -4.83 6.23
CA ILE A 2 -10.23 -4.34 5.27
C ILE A 2 -9.25 -5.45 4.92
N GLU A 3 -9.07 -5.69 3.62
CA GLU A 3 -8.06 -6.60 3.09
C GLU A 3 -7.24 -5.93 1.99
N LEU A 4 -5.93 -6.10 2.07
CA LEU A 4 -4.95 -5.71 1.07
C LEU A 4 -4.15 -6.95 0.70
N ASP A 5 -4.02 -7.20 -0.61
CA ASP A 5 -3.16 -8.25 -1.13
C ASP A 5 -2.17 -7.67 -2.14
N ALA A 6 -0.88 -7.97 -1.93
CA ALA A 6 0.26 -7.66 -2.79
C ALA A 6 0.40 -6.18 -3.18
N ILE A 7 0.13 -5.25 -2.27
CA ILE A 7 0.14 -3.81 -2.57
C ILE A 7 1.55 -3.31 -2.84
N HIS A 8 1.77 -2.81 -4.06
CA HIS A 8 2.99 -2.14 -4.49
C HIS A 8 2.74 -0.68 -4.87
N VAL A 9 3.66 0.19 -4.47
CA VAL A 9 3.67 1.60 -4.88
C VAL A 9 5.11 2.04 -5.06
N THR A 10 5.43 2.52 -6.26
CA THR A 10 6.70 3.19 -6.58
C THR A 10 6.41 4.58 -7.09
N PHE A 11 6.97 5.60 -6.45
CA PHE A 11 6.92 6.97 -6.96
C PHE A 11 7.99 7.17 -8.04
N ASN A 12 7.68 8.00 -9.04
CA ASN A 12 8.55 8.29 -10.19
C ASN A 12 9.10 7.04 -10.91
N PRO A 13 8.25 6.04 -11.21
CA PRO A 13 8.73 4.80 -11.84
C PRO A 13 9.36 5.10 -13.21
N GLY A 14 10.40 4.34 -13.57
CA GLY A 14 11.12 4.51 -14.84
C GLY A 14 12.11 5.68 -14.87
N THR A 15 12.36 6.34 -13.74
CA THR A 15 13.33 7.44 -13.63
C THR A 15 14.45 7.12 -12.64
N PRO A 16 15.59 7.81 -12.68
CA PRO A 16 16.62 7.71 -11.64
C PRO A 16 16.15 8.07 -10.23
N LEU A 17 15.01 8.76 -10.12
CA LEU A 17 14.39 9.17 -8.85
C LEU A 17 13.30 8.19 -8.38
N ALA A 18 13.23 7.00 -8.98
CA ALA A 18 12.27 5.98 -8.60
C ALA A 18 12.43 5.59 -7.12
N SER A 19 11.33 5.64 -6.37
CA SER A 19 11.32 5.39 -4.92
C SER A 19 10.20 4.40 -4.56
N PRO A 20 10.55 3.14 -4.20
CA PRO A 20 9.57 2.13 -3.81
C PRO A 20 9.08 2.39 -2.38
N ALA A 21 7.84 2.90 -2.28
CA ALA A 21 7.20 3.26 -1.02
C ALA A 21 6.46 2.09 -0.36
N LEU A 22 5.81 1.22 -1.13
CA LEU A 22 5.20 -0.03 -0.66
C LEU A 22 5.70 -1.20 -1.52
N ARG A 23 6.02 -2.33 -0.89
CA ARG A 23 6.77 -3.44 -1.50
C ARG A 23 6.06 -4.79 -1.27
N GLY A 24 4.82 -4.91 -1.73
CA GLY A 24 4.03 -6.14 -1.57
C GLY A 24 3.45 -6.25 -0.16
N VAL A 25 2.65 -5.25 0.24
CA VAL A 25 2.00 -5.26 1.54
C VAL A 25 0.74 -6.12 1.47
N ASP A 26 0.70 -7.14 2.34
CA ASP A 26 -0.49 -7.93 2.65
C ASP A 26 -1.00 -7.54 4.04
N LEU A 27 -2.30 -7.26 4.17
CA LEU A 27 -2.89 -6.79 5.43
C LEU A 27 -4.35 -7.23 5.53
N ARG A 28 -4.74 -7.74 6.70
CA ARG A 28 -6.14 -8.05 7.01
C ARG A 28 -6.50 -7.40 8.34
N ILE A 29 -7.50 -6.51 8.32
CA ILE A 29 -8.03 -5.83 9.50
C ILE A 29 -9.50 -6.22 9.67
N PRO A 30 -9.85 -7.02 10.69
CA PRO A 30 -11.24 -7.34 11.01
C PRO A 30 -12.08 -6.10 11.30
N ALA A 31 -13.40 -6.21 11.10
CA ALA A 31 -14.32 -5.13 11.42
C ALA A 31 -14.27 -4.78 12.91
N GLY A 32 -14.35 -3.48 13.23
CA GLY A 32 -14.33 -2.98 14.61
C GLY A 32 -12.95 -2.86 15.25
N GLN A 33 -11.87 -3.23 14.56
CA GLN A 33 -10.52 -3.05 15.09
C GLN A 33 -10.05 -1.60 15.04
N PHE A 34 -9.32 -1.19 16.07
CA PHE A 34 -8.54 0.02 16.10
C PHE A 34 -7.06 -0.32 15.93
N VAL A 35 -6.44 0.14 14.84
CA VAL A 35 -5.06 -0.22 14.46
C VAL A 35 -4.23 1.03 14.27
N THR A 36 -2.97 1.00 14.74
CA THR A 36 -1.99 2.07 14.50
C THR A 36 -0.87 1.57 13.59
N VAL A 37 -0.48 2.40 12.61
CA VAL A 37 0.66 2.14 11.73
C VAL A 37 1.86 2.94 12.22
N ILE A 38 2.93 2.25 12.60
CA ILE A 38 4.17 2.85 13.12
C ILE A 38 5.37 2.55 12.22
N GLY A 39 6.46 3.30 12.40
CA GLY A 39 7.70 3.14 11.61
C GLY A 39 8.40 4.47 11.38
N SER A 40 9.64 4.42 10.88
CA SER A 40 10.46 5.61 10.61
C SER A 40 9.89 6.49 9.49
N ASN A 41 10.42 7.72 9.36
CA ASN A 41 10.10 8.59 8.23
C ASN A 41 10.52 7.91 6.91
N GLY A 42 9.66 7.99 5.90
CA GLY A 42 9.88 7.30 4.62
C GLY A 42 9.49 5.82 4.59
N ALA A 43 9.07 5.21 5.71
CA ALA A 43 8.68 3.79 5.75
C ALA A 43 7.39 3.43 5.00
N GLY A 44 6.76 4.40 4.30
CA GLY A 44 5.53 4.15 3.51
C GLY A 44 4.21 4.28 4.27
N LYS A 45 4.22 4.70 5.54
CA LYS A 45 3.00 4.81 6.38
C LYS A 45 1.90 5.66 5.75
N SER A 46 2.21 6.90 5.39
CA SER A 46 1.23 7.81 4.76
C SER A 46 0.79 7.28 3.39
N THR A 47 1.69 6.62 2.65
CA THR A 47 1.36 5.95 1.38
C THR A 47 0.35 4.82 1.59
N LEU A 48 0.54 3.97 2.61
CA LEU A 48 -0.39 2.91 2.98
C LEU A 48 -1.76 3.46 3.38
N LEU A 49 -1.79 4.51 4.22
CA LEU A 49 -3.04 5.17 4.60
C LEU A 49 -3.78 5.78 3.40
N ASN A 50 -3.04 6.32 2.42
CA ASN A 50 -3.63 6.87 1.20
C ASN A 50 -4.19 5.79 0.26
N ILE A 51 -3.59 4.59 0.25
CA ILE A 51 -4.14 3.41 -0.44
C ILE A 51 -5.45 2.99 0.23
N LEU A 52 -5.44 2.88 1.57
CA LEU A 52 -6.61 2.47 2.35
C LEU A 52 -7.80 3.43 2.23
N SER A 53 -7.54 4.73 2.11
CA SER A 53 -8.57 5.75 1.88
C SER A 53 -9.07 5.83 0.43
N GLY A 54 -8.44 5.09 -0.50
CA GLY A 54 -8.73 5.17 -1.94
C GLY A 54 -8.17 6.41 -2.64
N GLY A 55 -7.37 7.24 -1.94
CA GLY A 55 -6.71 8.42 -2.52
C GLY A 55 -5.50 8.08 -3.40
N LEU A 56 -4.99 6.86 -3.29
CA LEU A 56 -3.96 6.31 -4.16
C LEU A 56 -4.38 4.91 -4.60
N LEU A 57 -4.11 4.57 -5.87
CA LEU A 57 -4.32 3.21 -6.38
C LEU A 57 -2.99 2.45 -6.42
N PRO A 58 -3.00 1.14 -6.10
CA PRO A 58 -1.81 0.32 -6.13
C PRO A 58 -1.37 0.04 -7.57
N GLN A 59 -0.09 -0.23 -7.75
CA GLN A 59 0.45 -0.65 -9.03
C GLN A 59 0.17 -2.14 -9.26
N ASN A 60 -0.20 -2.50 -10.49
CA ASN A 60 -0.40 -3.89 -10.90
C ASN A 60 0.77 -4.34 -11.75
N GLY A 61 1.35 -5.48 -11.41
CA GLY A 61 2.31 -6.17 -12.27
C GLY A 61 1.59 -7.05 -13.30
N PRO A 62 2.25 -7.42 -14.41
CA PRO A 62 1.67 -8.32 -15.41
C PRO A 62 1.31 -9.71 -14.85
N SER A 63 2.00 -10.16 -13.80
CA SER A 63 1.81 -11.49 -13.18
C SER A 63 1.15 -11.43 -11.80
N GLN A 64 0.89 -10.24 -11.25
CA GLN A 64 0.30 -10.09 -9.92
C GLN A 64 -0.58 -8.84 -9.84
N LYS A 65 -1.87 -9.05 -9.55
CA LYS A 65 -2.84 -7.96 -9.34
C LYS A 65 -2.95 -7.65 -7.85
N SER A 66 -2.80 -6.37 -7.54
CA SER A 66 -3.11 -5.81 -6.23
C SER A 66 -4.62 -5.84 -6.00
N THR A 67 -5.06 -6.25 -4.82
CA THR A 67 -6.50 -6.24 -4.46
C THR A 67 -6.72 -5.43 -3.19
N ILE A 68 -7.80 -4.66 -3.17
CA ILE A 68 -8.27 -3.91 -2.00
C ILE A 68 -9.73 -4.25 -1.78
N ARG A 69 -10.08 -4.65 -0.55
CA ARG A 69 -11.45 -4.88 -0.09
C ARG A 69 -11.68 -4.11 1.19
N TRP A 70 -12.87 -3.53 1.36
CA TRP A 70 -13.27 -2.74 2.53
C TRP A 70 -14.42 -3.42 3.30
#